data_AF-A0AAV4YLX2-F1
#
_entry.id   AF-A0AAV4YLX2-F1
#
_cell.length_a   1.000
_cell.length_b   1.000
_cell.length_c   1.000
_cell.angle_alpha   90.00
_cell.angle_beta   90.00
_cell.angle_gamma   90.00
#
_symmetry.space_group_name_H-M   'P 1'
#
loop_
_entity.id
_entity.type
_entity.pdbx_description
1 polymer ?
#
loop_
_entity_poly.entity_id
_entity_poly.type
_entity_poly.pdbx_seq_one_letter_code
_entity_poly.pdbx_strand_id
1 'polypeptide(L)'
;MPNEGALFYGLVQDGNDMWDASFFCGSCAVIKRTALDEIGGIAVETVTEDAHTSLRLHRLGYTSAYIRIPLAAGLATESLSAHIGQRIRWARGMVQILRLDNPLFGKGLKLGQRLCYFNAMLHFLSGIPRLIFLTAPLAFLILHAYIIYAPAAAIALYMLPHIFHSALTNSRLQGKVRHSFWGEVYETVLAWYIARPTTVALFAPHKRTFNVTAKGGMTEEVFLDLSVSRPYLLLILLNLCGLGFGLWRIGTGPADEVPTLILSMIWTLYNMTILGGALAEAFESRQVRANPRVEMVMPAAIRLANGHLYPCTVRDYSNGGGGVLLEAPLPLADKERVWLLLRHDQREQAFAAKVQRVFGCKLGLELEPMAQAQHVEFIQCTFARADTWSLWQQRLGEDRPLHSLIDITLLGWGAYWRLARTSPIGFVCILLEKLARWLLSFVPRRVSPDFRAGTPTSQTVKG
;
A
#
# COMPACT_ATOMS: atom_id res chain seq x y z
N MET A 1 -2.30 6.28 -6.95
CA MET A 1 -1.81 6.56 -5.58
C MET A 1 -0.42 5.94 -5.45
N PRO A 2 0.54 6.62 -4.80
CA PRO A 2 1.85 6.03 -4.49
C PRO A 2 1.72 4.78 -3.63
N ASN A 3 2.65 3.84 -3.79
CA ASN A 3 2.72 2.68 -2.89
C ASN A 3 3.21 3.10 -1.49
N GLU A 4 2.99 2.26 -0.48
CA GLU A 4 3.36 2.57 0.91
C GLU A 4 4.87 2.78 1.09
N GLY A 5 5.70 2.00 0.38
CA GLY A 5 7.17 2.10 0.44
C GLY A 5 7.75 3.39 -0.16
N ALA A 6 7.00 4.10 -1.00
CA ALA A 6 7.46 5.33 -1.65
C ALA A 6 7.79 6.44 -0.65
N LEU A 7 7.11 6.50 0.50
CA LEU A 7 7.45 7.46 1.55
C LEU A 7 8.85 7.18 2.10
N PHE A 8 9.12 5.92 2.43
CA PHE A 8 10.37 5.51 3.06
C PHE A 8 11.56 5.60 2.10
N TYR A 9 11.48 4.94 0.94
CA TYR A 9 12.56 4.97 -0.07
C TYR A 9 12.62 6.30 -0.84
N GLY A 10 11.58 7.12 -0.77
CA GLY A 10 11.52 8.41 -1.45
C GLY A 10 12.07 9.56 -0.61
N LEU A 11 11.36 9.90 0.47
CA LEU A 11 11.65 11.10 1.26
C LEU A 11 12.47 10.77 2.51
N VAL A 12 12.18 9.65 3.19
CA VAL A 12 12.79 9.36 4.50
C VAL A 12 14.24 8.90 4.38
N GLN A 13 14.56 7.95 3.50
CA GLN A 13 15.95 7.50 3.29
C GLN A 13 16.82 8.63 2.72
N ASP A 14 16.29 9.40 1.76
CA ASP A 14 16.97 10.60 1.25
C ASP A 14 17.24 11.64 2.36
N GLY A 15 16.27 11.84 3.25
CA GLY A 15 16.44 12.69 4.43
C GLY A 15 17.42 12.13 5.48
N ASN A 16 17.45 10.81 5.67
CA ASN A 16 18.42 10.15 6.56
C ASN A 16 19.85 10.24 6.00
N ASP A 17 19.99 10.29 4.68
CA ASP A 17 21.29 10.39 4.01
C ASP A 17 22.01 11.69 4.35
N MET A 18 21.26 12.80 4.42
CA MET A 18 21.75 14.10 4.88
C MET A 18 22.40 14.03 6.28
N TRP A 19 21.97 13.08 7.11
CA TRP A 19 22.48 12.88 8.47
C TRP A 19 23.44 11.69 8.59
N ASP A 20 23.92 11.14 7.47
CA ASP A 20 24.83 9.98 7.43
C ASP A 20 24.20 8.77 8.17
N ALA A 21 22.89 8.58 7.98
CA ALA A 21 22.07 7.64 8.75
C ALA A 21 21.21 6.72 7.86
N SER A 22 21.49 6.67 6.56
CA SER A 22 20.85 5.73 5.63
C SER A 22 21.25 4.30 5.98
N PHE A 23 20.27 3.41 6.14
CA PHE A 23 20.54 2.04 6.58
C PHE A 23 20.09 0.99 5.56
N PHE A 24 20.82 -0.12 5.56
CA PHE A 24 20.57 -1.33 4.79
C PHE A 24 19.18 -1.91 5.11
N CYS A 25 18.42 -2.20 4.06
CA CYS A 25 17.03 -2.69 4.12
C CYS A 25 16.88 -4.13 3.58
N GLY A 26 17.88 -4.98 3.83
CA GLY A 26 17.85 -6.41 3.53
C GLY A 26 18.20 -6.79 2.08
N SER A 27 18.02 -5.88 1.13
CA SER A 27 18.42 -6.05 -0.27
C SER A 27 18.83 -4.72 -0.91
N CYS A 28 19.33 -4.78 -2.15
CA CYS A 28 19.66 -3.62 -2.97
C CYS A 28 20.69 -2.66 -2.32
N ALA A 29 21.69 -3.23 -1.66
CA ALA A 29 22.77 -2.48 -1.02
C ALA A 29 24.13 -3.11 -1.34
N VAL A 30 25.17 -2.27 -1.32
CA VAL A 30 26.56 -2.70 -1.42
C VAL A 30 27.28 -2.30 -0.13
N ILE A 31 27.90 -3.27 0.53
CA ILE A 31 28.59 -3.08 1.80
C ILE A 31 30.07 -3.41 1.60
N LYS A 32 30.96 -2.53 2.09
CA LYS A 32 32.40 -2.77 2.06
C LYS A 32 32.72 -4.00 2.91
N ARG A 33 33.34 -5.02 2.29
CA ARG A 33 33.62 -6.30 2.95
C ARG A 33 34.46 -6.15 4.23
N THR A 34 35.52 -5.35 4.19
CA THR A 34 36.40 -5.17 5.36
C THR A 34 35.67 -4.52 6.54
N ALA A 35 34.79 -3.55 6.27
CA ALA A 35 33.98 -2.90 7.31
C ALA A 35 32.98 -3.88 7.94
N LEU A 36 32.42 -4.78 7.13
CA LEU A 36 31.52 -5.83 7.59
C LEU A 36 32.27 -6.85 8.47
N ASP A 37 33.49 -7.25 8.09
CA ASP A 37 34.30 -8.17 8.89
C ASP A 37 34.70 -7.55 10.25
N GLU A 38 34.97 -6.24 10.30
CA GLU A 38 35.29 -5.52 11.55
C GLU A 38 34.16 -5.50 12.59
N ILE A 39 32.89 -5.49 12.15
CA ILE A 39 31.73 -5.59 13.06
C ILE A 39 31.32 -7.05 13.36
N GLY A 40 32.09 -8.03 12.89
CA GLY A 40 31.81 -9.45 13.09
C GLY A 40 30.78 -10.03 12.12
N GLY A 41 30.54 -9.39 10.98
CA GLY A 41 29.59 -9.84 9.97
C GLY A 41 28.19 -9.23 10.13
N ILE A 42 27.20 -9.90 9.54
CA ILE A 42 25.79 -9.51 9.63
C ILE A 42 25.28 -9.72 11.06
N ALA A 43 24.58 -8.73 11.61
CA ALA A 43 24.07 -8.72 12.98
C ALA A 43 22.83 -9.61 13.16
N VAL A 44 23.00 -10.84 13.65
CA VAL A 44 21.93 -11.86 13.75
C VAL A 44 21.15 -11.88 15.07
N GLU A 45 21.41 -10.94 15.97
CA GLU A 45 20.80 -10.91 17.31
C GLU A 45 19.33 -10.46 17.27
N THR A 46 18.93 -9.75 16.22
CA THR A 46 17.57 -9.27 16.01
C THR A 46 17.02 -9.81 14.70
N VAL A 47 15.69 -9.73 14.53
CA VAL A 47 15.01 -10.23 13.31
C VAL A 47 15.19 -9.30 12.11
N THR A 48 15.72 -8.10 12.34
CA THR A 48 16.02 -7.07 11.35
C THR A 48 17.53 -6.90 11.31
N GLU A 49 18.20 -7.95 10.84
CA GLU A 49 19.64 -8.04 10.78
C GLU A 49 20.25 -6.92 9.94
N ASP A 50 19.50 -6.48 8.94
CA ASP A 50 19.85 -5.45 7.99
C ASP A 50 20.07 -4.07 8.64
N ALA A 51 19.05 -3.55 9.32
CA ALA A 51 19.11 -2.29 10.02
C ALA A 51 20.08 -2.36 11.21
N HIS A 52 20.15 -3.50 11.89
CA HIS A 52 21.07 -3.71 13.00
C HIS A 52 22.53 -3.69 12.55
N THR A 53 22.84 -4.30 11.40
CA THR A 53 24.18 -4.25 10.78
C THR A 53 24.59 -2.81 10.49
N SER A 54 23.68 -2.01 9.93
CA SER A 54 23.94 -0.60 9.63
C SER A 54 24.24 0.22 10.88
N LEU A 55 23.46 -0.01 11.95
CA LEU A 55 23.67 0.63 13.24
C LEU A 55 25.08 0.36 13.78
N ARG A 56 25.58 -0.88 13.67
CA ARG A 56 26.93 -1.25 14.11
C ARG A 56 28.01 -0.58 13.27
N LEU A 57 27.85 -0.55 11.95
CA LEU A 57 28.78 0.14 11.05
C LEU A 57 28.87 1.63 11.39
N HIS A 58 27.73 2.31 11.53
CA HIS A 58 27.70 3.73 11.89
C HIS A 58 28.31 3.98 13.29
N ARG A 59 28.14 3.06 14.24
CA ARG A 59 28.77 3.15 15.56
C ARG A 59 30.30 3.04 15.54
N LEU A 60 30.86 2.30 14.59
CA LEU A 60 32.30 2.27 14.33
C LEU A 60 32.80 3.48 13.53
N GLY A 61 31.92 4.41 13.15
CA GLY A 61 32.28 5.62 12.42
C GLY A 61 32.31 5.46 10.91
N TYR A 62 31.84 4.33 10.36
CA TYR A 62 31.62 4.19 8.93
C TYR A 62 30.49 5.11 8.46
N THR A 63 30.53 5.49 7.20
CA THR A 63 29.51 6.35 6.57
C THR A 63 28.63 5.56 5.61
N SER A 64 27.43 6.08 5.35
CA SER A 64 26.47 5.53 4.38
C SER A 64 26.13 6.54 3.29
N ALA A 65 25.74 6.06 2.12
CA ALA A 65 25.19 6.87 1.04
C ALA A 65 23.95 6.19 0.45
N TYR A 66 22.91 6.96 0.16
CA TYR A 66 21.67 6.50 -0.45
C TYR A 66 21.47 7.15 -1.82
N ILE A 67 21.29 6.32 -2.84
CA ILE A 67 21.02 6.78 -4.19
C ILE A 67 19.56 6.43 -4.51
N ARG A 68 18.72 7.47 -4.63
CA ARG A 68 17.29 7.32 -4.96
C ARG A 68 17.07 7.06 -6.46
N ILE A 69 17.64 5.97 -6.97
CA ILE A 69 17.42 5.47 -8.32
C ILE A 69 16.90 4.03 -8.20
N PRO A 70 15.69 3.72 -8.69
CA PRO A 70 15.19 2.34 -8.69
C PRO A 70 16.03 1.46 -9.62
N LEU A 71 16.87 0.61 -9.04
CA LEU A 71 17.74 -0.33 -9.77
C LEU A 71 17.26 -1.79 -9.69
N ALA A 72 16.21 -2.05 -8.92
CA ALA A 72 15.65 -3.39 -8.73
C ALA A 72 14.13 -3.33 -8.66
N ALA A 73 13.50 -4.41 -9.11
CA ALA A 73 12.06 -4.61 -9.05
C ALA A 73 11.75 -5.82 -8.16
N GLY A 74 11.20 -5.56 -6.98
CA GLY A 74 10.76 -6.59 -6.05
C GLY A 74 9.28 -6.94 -6.23
N LEU A 75 8.90 -8.14 -5.81
CA LEU A 75 7.51 -8.53 -5.69
C LEU A 75 6.98 -8.07 -4.32
N ALA A 76 5.82 -7.41 -4.32
CA ALA A 76 5.08 -7.15 -3.09
C ALA A 76 4.35 -8.42 -2.63
N THR A 77 3.93 -8.45 -1.37
CA THR A 77 3.10 -9.52 -0.83
C THR A 77 1.75 -9.59 -1.55
N GLU A 78 1.33 -10.79 -1.93
CA GLU A 78 0.11 -11.01 -2.73
C GLU A 78 -1.18 -11.03 -1.90
N SER A 79 -1.08 -11.31 -0.60
CA SER A 79 -2.20 -11.36 0.34
C SER A 79 -2.01 -10.39 1.50
N LEU A 80 -3.12 -9.97 2.12
CA LEU A 80 -3.08 -9.09 3.29
C LEU A 80 -2.42 -9.80 4.49
N SER A 81 -2.69 -11.09 4.66
CA SER A 81 -2.10 -11.92 5.72
C SER A 81 -0.57 -11.99 5.62
N ALA A 82 -0.03 -12.15 4.40
CA ALA A 82 1.41 -12.14 4.16
C ALA A 82 2.02 -10.76 4.42
N HIS A 83 1.33 -9.68 4.01
CA HIS A 83 1.74 -8.30 4.28
C HIS A 83 1.87 -8.04 5.79
N ILE A 84 0.84 -8.38 6.56
CA ILE A 84 0.82 -8.24 8.02
C ILE A 84 1.94 -9.06 8.66
N GLY A 85 2.13 -10.32 8.23
CA GLY A 85 3.20 -11.19 8.73
C GLY A 85 4.59 -10.60 8.54
N GLN A 86 4.85 -9.99 7.38
CA GLN A 86 6.11 -9.28 7.12
C GLN A 86 6.28 -8.06 8.04
N ARG A 87 5.25 -7.23 8.17
CA ARG A 87 5.29 -6.01 8.99
C ARG A 87 5.44 -6.30 10.48
N ILE A 88 4.85 -7.37 11.00
CA ILE A 88 5.07 -7.83 12.38
C ILE A 88 6.56 -8.13 12.63
N ARG A 89 7.25 -8.78 11.69
CA ARG A 89 8.69 -9.09 11.82
C ARG A 89 9.52 -7.81 11.89
N TRP A 90 9.27 -6.88 10.98
CA TRP A 90 9.97 -5.60 10.95
C TRP A 90 9.75 -4.79 12.21
N ALA A 91 8.49 -4.66 12.64
CA ALA A 91 8.13 -3.94 13.85
C ALA A 91 8.79 -4.54 15.09
N ARG A 92 8.77 -5.87 15.22
CA ARG A 92 9.43 -6.56 16.33
C ARG A 92 10.94 -6.33 16.33
N GLY A 93 11.60 -6.53 15.18
CA GLY A 93 13.06 -6.40 15.08
C GLY A 93 13.54 -4.98 15.39
N MET A 94 12.87 -3.97 14.83
CA MET A 94 13.22 -2.56 15.09
C MET A 94 13.07 -2.17 16.56
N VAL A 95 12.01 -2.65 17.24
CA VAL A 95 11.84 -2.42 18.68
C VAL A 95 12.83 -3.23 19.53
N GLN A 96 13.25 -4.42 19.07
CA GLN A 96 14.35 -5.14 19.71
C GLN A 96 15.66 -4.35 19.64
N ILE A 97 16.00 -3.76 18.48
CA ILE A 97 17.17 -2.90 18.35
C ILE A 97 17.06 -1.69 19.27
N LEU A 98 15.89 -1.03 19.31
CA LEU A 98 15.64 0.11 20.21
C LEU A 98 15.90 -0.26 21.68
N ARG A 99 15.49 -1.45 22.10
CA ARG A 99 15.61 -1.89 23.49
C ARG A 99 17.02 -2.39 23.84
N LEU A 100 17.62 -3.22 22.97
CA LEU A 100 18.90 -3.89 23.23
C LEU A 100 20.07 -2.95 22.97
N ASP A 101 20.06 -2.29 21.81
CA ASP A 101 21.18 -1.47 21.35
C ASP A 101 21.00 0.00 21.71
N ASN A 102 19.76 0.49 21.76
CA ASN A 102 19.40 1.86 22.13
C ASN A 102 20.17 2.96 21.35
N PRO A 103 19.64 3.41 20.20
CA PRO A 103 20.33 4.41 19.38
C PRO A 103 20.46 5.77 20.08
N LEU A 104 19.55 6.14 21.00
CA LEU A 104 19.58 7.45 21.65
C LEU A 104 20.73 7.61 22.62
N PHE A 105 21.02 6.59 23.43
CA PHE A 105 21.98 6.68 24.52
C PHE A 105 23.25 5.84 24.31
N GLY A 106 23.26 4.92 23.33
CA GLY A 106 24.45 4.14 22.98
C GLY A 106 25.60 5.01 22.47
N LYS A 107 26.85 4.56 22.65
CA LYS A 107 28.04 5.28 22.17
C LYS A 107 28.22 5.09 20.65
N GLY A 108 29.06 5.93 20.03
CA GLY A 108 29.48 5.76 18.62
C GLY A 108 28.62 6.47 17.56
N LEU A 109 27.49 7.07 17.91
CA LEU A 109 26.64 7.81 16.94
C LEU A 109 26.68 9.32 17.13
N LYS A 110 26.65 10.05 16.01
CA LYS A 110 26.40 11.49 15.93
C LYS A 110 24.94 11.81 16.27
N LEU A 111 24.64 13.04 16.70
CA LEU A 111 23.28 13.44 17.09
C LEU A 111 22.25 13.22 15.98
N GLY A 112 22.56 13.58 14.73
CA GLY A 112 21.68 13.33 13.58
C GLY A 112 21.35 11.85 13.39
N GLN A 113 22.37 10.99 13.39
CA GLN A 113 22.20 9.53 13.33
C GLN A 113 21.32 9.00 14.47
N ARG A 114 21.52 9.48 15.71
CA ARG A 114 20.70 9.09 16.86
C ARG A 114 19.22 9.38 16.61
N LEU A 115 18.91 10.58 16.12
CA LEU A 115 17.54 11.00 15.85
C LEU A 115 16.91 10.21 14.69
N CYS A 116 17.65 9.98 13.61
CA CYS A 116 17.19 9.18 12.47
C CYS A 116 16.85 7.73 12.87
N TYR A 117 17.76 7.04 13.55
CA TYR A 117 17.52 5.68 14.03
C TYR A 117 16.40 5.62 15.07
N PHE A 118 16.38 6.58 16.00
CA PHE A 118 15.32 6.64 17.01
C PHE A 118 13.95 6.86 16.38
N ASN A 119 13.83 7.79 15.43
CA ASN A 119 12.60 8.03 14.69
C ASN A 119 12.12 6.77 13.93
N ALA A 120 13.04 6.10 13.23
CA ALA A 120 12.72 4.86 12.51
C ALA A 120 12.20 3.75 13.42
N MET A 121 12.77 3.60 14.62
CA MET A 121 12.34 2.57 15.57
C MET A 121 11.07 2.96 16.32
N LEU A 122 10.93 4.24 16.70
CA LEU A 122 9.76 4.76 17.41
C LEU A 122 8.49 4.65 16.55
N HIS A 123 8.61 4.80 15.23
CA HIS A 123 7.51 4.64 14.30
C HIS A 123 6.79 3.28 14.47
N PHE A 124 7.51 2.20 14.77
CA PHE A 124 6.92 0.87 14.96
C PHE A 124 6.16 0.71 16.28
N LEU A 125 6.27 1.66 17.22
CA LEU A 125 5.44 1.71 18.44
C LEU A 125 4.07 2.40 18.21
N SER A 126 3.77 2.84 16.99
CA SER A 126 2.49 3.50 16.61
C SER A 126 1.24 2.64 16.81
N GLY A 127 1.37 1.31 16.92
CA GLY A 127 0.23 0.41 17.09
C GLY A 127 -0.62 0.71 18.32
N ILE A 128 0.00 0.96 19.48
CA ILE A 128 -0.74 1.26 20.72
C ILE A 128 -1.42 2.64 20.63
N PRO A 129 -0.73 3.75 20.28
CA PRO A 129 -1.38 5.04 20.09
C PRO A 129 -2.55 4.99 19.13
N ARG A 130 -2.42 4.26 18.01
CA ARG A 130 -3.49 4.14 17.01
C ARG A 130 -4.72 3.45 17.59
N LEU A 131 -4.56 2.37 18.36
CA LEU A 131 -5.68 1.72 19.05
C LEU A 131 -6.33 2.65 20.08
N ILE A 132 -5.53 3.40 20.85
CA ILE A 132 -6.05 4.40 21.81
C ILE A 132 -6.90 5.44 21.09
N PHE A 133 -6.44 6.01 19.97
CA PHE A 133 -7.22 7.00 19.22
C PHE A 133 -8.52 6.44 18.62
N LEU A 134 -8.53 5.16 18.23
CA LEU A 134 -9.72 4.48 17.74
C LEU A 134 -10.77 4.21 18.83
N THR A 135 -10.36 4.18 20.10
CA THR A 135 -11.24 3.89 21.24
C THR A 135 -11.44 5.07 22.20
N ALA A 136 -10.65 6.13 22.11
CA ALA A 136 -10.69 7.26 23.05
C ALA A 136 -12.09 7.91 23.18
N PRO A 137 -12.84 8.17 22.08
CA PRO A 137 -14.20 8.72 22.21
C PRO A 137 -15.16 7.79 22.96
N LEU A 138 -14.91 6.48 22.92
CA LEU A 138 -15.79 5.47 23.51
C LEU A 138 -15.76 5.52 25.04
N ALA A 139 -14.67 5.98 25.64
CA ALA A 139 -14.60 6.19 27.08
C ALA A 139 -15.67 7.19 27.54
N PHE A 140 -15.82 8.31 26.82
CA PHE A 140 -16.86 9.28 27.12
C PHE A 140 -18.24 8.80 26.68
N LEU A 141 -18.38 8.25 25.47
CA LEU A 141 -19.68 7.88 24.89
C LEU A 141 -20.34 6.72 25.64
N ILE A 142 -19.58 5.69 26.02
CA ILE A 142 -20.10 4.46 26.64
C ILE A 142 -19.95 4.50 28.16
N LEU A 143 -18.77 4.88 28.66
CA LEU A 143 -18.47 4.79 30.09
C LEU A 143 -18.71 6.10 30.87
N HIS A 144 -19.11 7.18 30.18
CA HIS A 144 -19.20 8.54 30.74
C HIS A 144 -17.90 9.00 31.42
N ALA A 145 -16.75 8.48 30.96
CA ALA A 145 -15.45 8.82 31.49
C ALA A 145 -14.85 10.03 30.74
N TYR A 146 -14.62 11.13 31.46
CA TYR A 146 -13.99 12.33 30.91
C TYR A 146 -12.48 12.13 30.80
N ILE A 147 -11.98 12.01 29.57
CA ILE A 147 -10.53 12.00 29.30
C ILE A 147 -9.97 13.43 29.31
N ILE A 148 -10.76 14.39 28.82
CA ILE A 148 -10.36 15.80 28.70
C ILE A 148 -11.39 16.66 29.44
N TYR A 149 -10.93 17.37 30.46
CA TYR A 149 -11.75 18.30 31.24
C TYR A 149 -11.73 19.70 30.60
N ALA A 150 -12.46 19.88 29.50
CA ALA A 150 -12.59 21.17 28.84
C ALA A 150 -13.93 21.30 28.09
N PRO A 151 -14.48 22.52 27.94
CA PRO A 151 -15.65 22.74 27.09
C PRO A 151 -15.37 22.36 25.63
N ALA A 152 -16.37 21.79 24.94
CA ALA A 152 -16.24 21.36 23.55
C ALA A 152 -15.74 22.48 22.61
N ALA A 153 -16.17 23.72 22.84
CA ALA A 153 -15.72 24.88 22.07
C ALA A 153 -14.22 25.16 22.24
N ALA A 154 -13.68 25.02 23.46
CA ALA A 154 -12.26 25.17 23.71
C ALA A 154 -11.46 24.06 23.02
N ILE A 155 -11.92 22.81 23.11
CA ILE A 155 -11.28 21.67 22.43
C ILE A 155 -11.24 21.93 20.92
N ALA A 156 -12.36 22.30 20.30
CA ALA A 156 -12.44 22.58 18.88
C ALA A 156 -11.52 23.73 18.45
N LEU A 157 -11.43 24.79 19.27
CA LEU A 157 -10.60 25.97 18.99
C LEU A 157 -9.10 25.63 18.90
N TYR A 158 -8.60 24.70 19.72
CA TYR A 158 -7.20 24.26 19.64
C TYR A 158 -6.99 23.12 18.63
N MET A 159 -7.94 22.19 18.58
CA MET A 159 -7.83 20.98 17.75
C MET A 159 -7.90 21.29 16.26
N LEU A 160 -8.87 22.10 15.80
CA LEU A 160 -9.08 22.33 14.37
C LEU A 160 -7.87 23.01 13.71
N PRO A 161 -7.34 24.15 14.23
CA PRO A 161 -6.16 24.77 13.65
C PRO A 161 -4.95 23.83 13.62
N HIS A 162 -4.77 23.02 14.66
CA HIS A 162 -3.70 22.03 14.71
C HIS A 162 -3.84 20.97 13.61
N ILE A 163 -5.03 20.38 13.44
CA ILE A 163 -5.29 19.39 12.38
C ILE A 163 -5.05 20.01 11.00
N PHE A 164 -5.56 21.21 10.75
CA PHE A 164 -5.36 21.90 9.47
C PHE A 164 -3.88 22.16 9.19
N HIS A 165 -3.15 22.68 10.18
CA HIS A 165 -1.72 22.96 10.02
C HIS A 165 -0.92 21.67 9.80
N SER A 166 -1.20 20.61 10.57
CA SER A 166 -0.52 19.32 10.43
C SER A 166 -0.81 18.66 9.08
N ALA A 167 -2.07 18.65 8.64
CA ALA A 167 -2.46 18.09 7.35
C ALA A 167 -1.83 18.85 6.17
N LEU A 168 -1.82 20.19 6.22
CA LEU A 168 -1.22 21.00 5.16
C LEU A 168 0.30 20.83 5.10
N THR A 169 0.98 20.84 6.24
CA THR A 169 2.43 20.63 6.33
C THR A 169 2.80 19.24 5.79
N ASN A 170 2.07 18.20 6.16
CA ASN A 170 2.28 16.85 5.63
C ASN A 170 2.02 16.80 4.11
N SER A 171 0.91 17.35 3.61
CA SER A 171 0.64 17.37 2.17
C SER A 171 1.74 18.09 1.38
N ARG A 172 2.29 19.19 1.91
CA ARG A 172 3.39 19.93 1.27
C ARG A 172 4.71 19.15 1.28
N LEU A 173 5.05 18.47 2.37
CA LEU A 173 6.33 17.76 2.50
C LEU A 173 6.33 16.41 1.79
N GLN A 174 5.27 15.61 1.94
CA GLN A 174 5.21 14.23 1.47
C GLN A 174 4.18 13.98 0.36
N GLY A 175 3.41 14.97 -0.10
CA GLY A 175 2.29 14.79 -1.02
C GLY A 175 2.59 14.09 -2.35
N LYS A 176 3.85 14.07 -2.80
CA LYS A 176 4.29 13.32 -4.00
C LYS A 176 4.43 11.81 -3.76
N VAL A 177 4.68 11.40 -2.52
CA VAL A 177 5.01 10.02 -2.12
C VAL A 177 4.01 9.42 -1.13
N ARG A 178 3.18 10.24 -0.49
CA ARG A 178 2.16 9.84 0.47
C ARG A 178 0.99 10.81 0.40
N HIS A 179 -0.14 10.32 -0.07
CA HIS A 179 -1.37 11.11 -0.08
C HIS A 179 -1.93 11.25 1.34
N SER A 180 -2.63 12.37 1.59
CA SER A 180 -3.21 12.68 2.89
C SER A 180 -4.17 11.59 3.37
N PHE A 181 -4.23 11.36 4.69
CA PHE A 181 -5.10 10.40 5.40
C PHE A 181 -4.89 8.91 5.09
N TRP A 182 -4.30 8.55 3.94
CA TRP A 182 -3.98 7.16 3.61
C TRP A 182 -3.03 6.54 4.62
N GLY A 183 -2.10 7.33 5.19
CA GLY A 183 -1.23 6.87 6.27
C GLY A 183 -1.98 6.33 7.48
N GLU A 184 -3.14 6.91 7.78
CA GLU A 184 -3.96 6.48 8.90
C GLU A 184 -4.66 5.15 8.62
N VAL A 185 -5.06 4.90 7.37
CA VAL A 185 -5.60 3.61 6.95
C VAL A 185 -4.52 2.53 7.06
N TYR A 186 -3.33 2.75 6.50
CA TYR A 186 -2.22 1.79 6.59
C TYR A 186 -1.82 1.46 8.03
N GLU A 187 -1.71 2.48 8.88
CA GLU A 187 -1.40 2.26 10.29
C GLU A 187 -2.54 1.53 11.02
N THR A 188 -3.80 1.82 10.70
CA THR A 188 -4.96 1.15 11.32
C THR A 188 -5.02 -0.33 10.95
N VAL A 189 -4.71 -0.69 9.70
CA VAL A 189 -4.58 -2.09 9.27
C VAL A 189 -3.53 -2.81 10.13
N LEU A 190 -2.39 -2.19 10.41
CA LEU A 190 -1.30 -2.84 11.14
C LEU A 190 -1.44 -2.76 12.66
N ALA A 191 -2.14 -1.76 13.20
CA ALA A 191 -2.09 -1.35 14.61
C ALA A 191 -2.33 -2.50 15.58
N TRP A 192 -3.43 -3.23 15.40
CA TRP A 192 -3.77 -4.38 16.25
C TRP A 192 -2.70 -5.46 16.24
N TYR A 193 -2.16 -5.75 15.05
CA TYR A 193 -1.22 -6.84 14.82
C TYR A 193 0.17 -6.55 15.33
N ILE A 194 0.62 -5.30 15.26
CA ILE A 194 1.95 -4.90 15.73
C ILE A 194 1.97 -4.56 17.21
N ALA A 195 0.86 -4.09 17.81
CA ALA A 195 0.82 -3.61 19.19
C ALA A 195 1.37 -4.62 20.21
N ARG A 196 0.90 -5.87 20.17
CA ARG A 196 1.38 -6.90 21.11
C ARG A 196 2.84 -7.30 20.84
N PRO A 197 3.26 -7.67 19.61
CA PRO A 197 4.66 -8.01 19.33
C PRO A 197 5.66 -6.92 19.71
N THR A 198 5.35 -5.64 19.46
CA THR A 198 6.24 -4.53 19.78
C THR A 198 6.30 -4.27 21.28
N THR A 199 5.16 -4.34 21.99
CA THR A 199 5.15 -4.27 23.47
C THR A 199 5.99 -5.37 24.09
N VAL A 200 5.83 -6.61 23.61
CA VAL A 200 6.61 -7.75 24.11
C VAL A 200 8.09 -7.56 23.79
N ALA A 201 8.45 -7.08 22.60
CA ALA A 201 9.85 -6.80 22.26
C ALA A 201 10.47 -5.71 23.14
N LEU A 202 9.69 -4.69 23.52
CA LEU A 202 10.14 -3.58 24.35
C LEU A 202 10.45 -4.02 25.79
N PHE A 203 9.60 -4.85 26.39
CA PHE A 203 9.74 -5.26 27.79
C PHE A 203 10.45 -6.62 27.98
N ALA A 204 10.35 -7.52 26.99
CA ALA A 204 10.90 -8.87 27.03
C ALA A 204 11.51 -9.27 25.67
N PRO A 205 12.62 -8.61 25.22
CA PRO A 205 13.17 -8.75 23.87
C PRO A 205 13.63 -10.18 23.50
N HIS A 206 13.94 -11.01 24.50
CA HIS A 206 14.42 -12.39 24.31
C HIS A 206 13.29 -13.44 24.20
N LYS A 207 12.02 -13.07 24.46
CA LYS A 207 10.91 -14.04 24.38
C LYS A 207 10.65 -14.41 22.91
N ARG A 208 10.97 -15.66 22.57
CA ARG A 208 10.74 -16.24 21.23
C ARG A 208 9.33 -16.81 21.11
N THR A 209 8.49 -16.16 20.31
CA THR A 209 7.44 -16.84 19.53
C THR A 209 7.23 -16.05 18.25
N PHE A 210 7.81 -16.50 17.14
CA PHE A 210 7.30 -16.14 15.81
C PHE A 210 6.71 -17.41 15.22
N ASN A 211 5.38 -17.45 15.11
CA ASN A 211 4.73 -18.48 14.32
C ASN A 211 4.74 -17.98 12.88
N VAL A 212 5.32 -18.75 11.96
CA VAL A 212 5.30 -18.45 10.52
C VAL A 212 3.84 -18.54 10.06
N THR A 213 3.21 -17.41 9.76
CA THR A 213 1.90 -17.40 9.13
C THR A 213 2.02 -17.92 7.69
N ALA A 214 1.05 -18.71 7.24
CA ALA A 214 1.11 -19.49 6.01
C ALA A 214 1.42 -18.66 4.75
N LYS A 215 2.12 -19.30 3.80
CA LYS A 215 2.42 -18.75 2.47
C LYS A 215 1.12 -18.65 1.65
N GLY A 216 0.94 -17.53 0.96
CA GLY A 216 -0.22 -17.25 0.11
C GLY A 216 -0.43 -18.24 -1.03
N GLY A 217 -1.60 -18.14 -1.68
CA GLY A 217 -2.01 -18.93 -2.83
C GLY A 217 -2.85 -18.10 -3.80
N MET A 218 -3.11 -18.65 -4.99
CA MET A 218 -3.94 -17.99 -6.01
C MET A 218 -5.40 -17.95 -5.56
N THR A 219 -6.03 -16.78 -5.67
CA THR A 219 -7.43 -16.58 -5.26
C THR A 219 -8.32 -16.31 -6.47
N GLU A 220 -9.24 -17.23 -6.75
CA GLU A 220 -10.16 -17.13 -7.90
C GLU A 220 -11.40 -16.26 -7.66
N GLU A 221 -11.77 -15.99 -6.41
CA GLU A 221 -12.95 -15.18 -6.05
C GLU A 221 -12.62 -14.07 -5.04
N VAL A 222 -13.40 -12.97 -5.07
CA VAL A 222 -13.27 -11.92 -4.04
C VAL A 222 -13.90 -12.43 -2.75
N PHE A 223 -13.10 -12.64 -1.71
CA PHE A 223 -13.59 -13.07 -0.40
C PHE A 223 -13.08 -12.14 0.71
N LEU A 224 -13.77 -12.15 1.84
CA LEU A 224 -13.34 -11.45 3.05
C LEU A 224 -12.51 -12.41 3.90
N ASP A 225 -11.24 -12.08 4.16
CA ASP A 225 -10.44 -12.84 5.12
C ASP A 225 -10.96 -12.56 6.54
N LEU A 226 -11.87 -13.42 7.02
CA LEU A 226 -12.44 -13.33 8.37
C LEU A 226 -11.41 -13.58 9.47
N SER A 227 -10.29 -14.25 9.19
CA SER A 227 -9.26 -14.45 10.19
C SER A 227 -8.51 -13.14 10.47
N VAL A 228 -8.24 -12.37 9.41
CA VAL A 228 -7.52 -11.10 9.47
C VAL A 228 -8.43 -9.90 9.79
N SER A 229 -9.71 -9.96 9.44
CA SER A 229 -10.64 -8.83 9.65
C SER A 229 -11.28 -8.78 11.04
N ARG A 230 -11.23 -9.85 11.84
CA ARG A 230 -11.81 -9.91 13.21
C ARG A 230 -11.50 -8.69 14.09
N PRO A 231 -10.24 -8.22 14.20
CA PRO A 231 -9.95 -7.04 15.02
C PRO A 231 -10.64 -5.77 14.52
N TYR A 232 -10.69 -5.57 13.21
CA TYR A 232 -11.34 -4.41 12.61
C TYR A 232 -12.84 -4.47 12.89
N LEU A 233 -13.47 -5.64 12.69
CA LEU A 233 -14.90 -5.84 12.97
C LEU A 233 -15.25 -5.58 14.44
N LEU A 234 -14.40 -6.00 15.37
CA LEU A 234 -14.56 -5.69 16.80
C LEU A 234 -14.50 -4.18 17.06
N LEU A 235 -13.50 -3.48 16.51
CA LEU A 235 -13.36 -2.02 16.67
C LEU A 235 -14.51 -1.25 16.01
N ILE A 236 -14.99 -1.73 14.86
CA ILE A 236 -16.17 -1.21 14.15
C ILE A 236 -17.40 -1.37 15.05
N LEU A 237 -17.63 -2.56 15.61
CA LEU A 237 -18.76 -2.80 16.51
C LEU A 237 -18.71 -1.90 17.73
N LEU A 238 -17.54 -1.75 18.36
CA LEU A 238 -17.36 -0.85 19.51
C LEU A 238 -17.65 0.62 19.16
N ASN A 239 -17.20 1.09 17.99
CA ASN A 239 -17.50 2.46 17.54
C ASN A 239 -18.98 2.64 17.18
N LEU A 240 -19.64 1.63 16.59
CA LEU A 240 -21.08 1.64 16.35
C LEU A 240 -21.88 1.68 17.65
N CYS A 241 -21.49 0.90 18.66
CA CYS A 241 -22.07 0.97 20.00
C CYS A 241 -21.88 2.37 20.59
N GLY A 242 -20.68 2.95 20.48
CA GLY A 242 -20.42 4.32 20.92
C GLY A 242 -21.33 5.36 20.27
N LEU A 243 -21.56 5.27 18.96
CA LEU A 243 -22.51 6.15 18.26
C LEU A 243 -23.95 5.96 18.75
N GLY A 244 -24.37 4.70 18.97
CA GLY A 244 -25.70 4.38 19.51
C GLY A 244 -25.92 4.96 20.91
N PHE A 245 -24.95 4.78 21.82
CA PHE A 245 -24.98 5.39 23.15
C PHE A 245 -24.94 6.92 23.09
N GLY A 246 -24.14 7.51 22.18
CA GLY A 246 -24.12 8.94 21.94
C GLY A 246 -25.49 9.50 21.57
N LEU A 247 -26.19 8.87 20.61
CA LEU A 247 -27.54 9.25 20.21
C LEU A 247 -28.56 9.12 21.35
N TRP A 248 -28.50 8.03 22.11
CA TRP A 248 -29.36 7.82 23.27
C TRP A 248 -29.13 8.88 24.35
N ARG A 249 -27.86 9.23 24.63
CA ARG A 249 -27.48 10.26 25.61
C ARG A 249 -27.82 11.68 25.17
N ILE A 250 -27.88 11.97 23.88
CA ILE A 250 -28.40 13.26 23.40
C ILE A 250 -29.87 13.44 23.80
N GLY A 251 -30.67 12.37 23.78
CA GLY A 251 -32.08 12.42 24.14
C GLY A 251 -32.37 12.32 25.65
N THR A 252 -31.48 11.70 26.43
CA THR A 252 -31.71 11.37 27.84
C THR A 252 -30.75 12.02 28.83
N GLY A 253 -29.61 12.52 28.35
CA GLY A 253 -28.53 13.06 29.17
C GLY A 253 -28.62 14.57 29.40
N PRO A 254 -27.67 15.12 30.17
CA PRO A 254 -27.60 16.56 30.46
C PRO A 254 -27.37 17.40 29.18
N ALA A 255 -28.11 18.50 29.05
CA ALA A 255 -28.08 19.36 27.86
C ALA A 255 -26.73 20.08 27.66
N ASP A 256 -25.99 20.32 28.74
CA ASP A 256 -24.67 20.92 28.76
C ASP A 256 -23.59 20.00 28.17
N GLU A 257 -23.80 18.68 28.19
CA GLU A 257 -22.88 17.71 27.62
C GLU A 257 -23.10 17.47 26.12
N VAL A 258 -24.22 17.92 25.56
CA VAL A 258 -24.59 17.71 24.15
C VAL A 258 -23.50 18.15 23.18
N PRO A 259 -22.84 19.33 23.33
CA PRO A 259 -21.74 19.72 22.46
C PRO A 259 -20.55 18.74 22.50
N THR A 260 -20.21 18.20 23.66
CA THR A 260 -19.12 17.22 23.84
C THR A 260 -19.49 15.87 23.26
N LEU A 261 -20.76 15.46 23.39
CA LEU A 261 -21.31 14.25 22.74
C LEU A 261 -21.20 14.37 21.22
N ILE A 262 -21.64 15.49 20.65
CA ILE A 262 -21.56 15.74 19.20
C ILE A 262 -20.10 15.68 18.72
N LEU A 263 -19.18 16.37 19.41
CA LEU A 263 -17.76 16.37 19.05
C LEU A 263 -17.18 14.95 19.08
N SER A 264 -17.50 14.17 20.12
CA SER A 264 -17.04 12.78 20.27
C SER A 264 -17.64 11.86 19.20
N MET A 265 -18.90 12.07 18.82
CA MET A 265 -19.56 11.33 17.75
C MET A 265 -18.97 11.67 16.38
N ILE A 266 -18.61 12.93 16.11
CA ILE A 266 -17.90 13.32 14.89
C ILE A 266 -16.56 12.59 14.79
N TRP A 267 -15.79 12.54 15.89
CA TRP A 267 -14.54 11.78 15.92
C TRP A 267 -14.76 10.27 15.72
N THR A 268 -15.84 9.74 16.29
CA THR A 268 -16.21 8.33 16.13
C THR A 268 -16.60 8.02 14.68
N LEU A 269 -17.28 8.94 13.97
CA LEU A 269 -17.56 8.82 12.53
C LEU A 269 -16.29 8.89 11.69
N TYR A 270 -15.33 9.72 12.09
CA TYR A 270 -14.01 9.74 11.47
C TYR A 270 -13.28 8.41 11.66
N ASN A 271 -13.24 7.87 12.88
CA ASN A 271 -12.70 6.54 13.16
C ASN A 271 -13.37 5.45 12.33
N MET A 272 -14.71 5.50 12.19
CA MET A 272 -15.47 4.59 11.33
C MET A 272 -15.06 4.69 9.86
N THR A 273 -14.74 5.89 9.37
CA THR A 273 -14.26 6.05 7.99
C THR A 273 -12.91 5.36 7.78
N ILE A 274 -11.96 5.55 8.70
CA ILE A 274 -10.64 4.92 8.65
C ILE A 274 -10.71 3.40 8.82
N LEU A 275 -11.51 2.90 9.78
CA LEU A 275 -11.77 1.47 9.97
C LEU A 275 -12.43 0.83 8.75
N GLY A 276 -13.29 1.58 8.05
CA GLY A 276 -13.91 1.13 6.81
C GLY A 276 -12.88 0.96 5.71
N GLY A 277 -11.90 1.87 5.62
CA GLY A 277 -10.75 1.73 4.73
C GLY A 277 -9.93 0.49 5.05
N ALA A 278 -9.63 0.22 6.32
CA ALA A 278 -8.94 -1.00 6.74
C ALA A 278 -9.73 -2.27 6.41
N LEU A 279 -11.06 -2.23 6.55
CA LEU A 279 -11.94 -3.32 6.13
C LEU A 279 -11.98 -3.48 4.60
N ALA A 280 -11.90 -2.39 3.85
CA ALA A 280 -11.85 -2.42 2.38
C ALA A 280 -10.65 -3.22 1.86
N GLU A 281 -9.49 -3.06 2.49
CA GLU A 281 -8.26 -3.81 2.18
C GLU A 281 -8.36 -5.29 2.55
N ALA A 282 -9.22 -5.65 3.52
CA ALA A 282 -9.46 -7.05 3.89
C ALA A 282 -10.33 -7.82 2.88
N PHE A 283 -10.99 -7.12 1.95
CA PHE A 283 -11.61 -7.75 0.79
C PHE A 283 -10.53 -8.01 -0.26
N GLU A 284 -9.99 -9.23 -0.27
CA GLU A 284 -8.96 -9.59 -1.23
C GLU A 284 -9.53 -9.59 -2.65
N SER A 285 -8.95 -8.77 -3.52
CA SER A 285 -9.31 -8.74 -4.93
C SER A 285 -8.84 -10.02 -5.61
N ARG A 286 -9.65 -10.54 -6.54
CA ARG A 286 -9.31 -11.70 -7.36
C ARG A 286 -7.94 -11.53 -8.03
N GLN A 287 -6.98 -12.36 -7.65
CA GLN A 287 -5.66 -12.40 -8.29
C GLN A 287 -5.55 -13.64 -9.17
N VAL A 288 -5.80 -13.44 -10.47
CA VAL A 288 -5.80 -14.53 -11.47
C VAL A 288 -4.39 -14.79 -12.03
N ARG A 289 -3.44 -13.87 -11.84
CA ARG A 289 -2.14 -13.90 -12.50
C ARG A 289 -1.06 -14.40 -11.52
N ALA A 290 -0.35 -15.45 -11.92
CA ALA A 290 0.82 -15.95 -11.18
C ALA A 290 2.05 -15.02 -11.31
N ASN A 291 2.16 -14.28 -12.42
CA ASN A 291 3.25 -13.32 -12.64
C ASN A 291 2.67 -11.92 -12.84
N PRO A 292 3.03 -10.94 -11.99
CA PRO A 292 2.67 -9.54 -12.23
C PRO A 292 3.21 -9.05 -13.57
N ARG A 293 2.44 -8.17 -14.22
CA ARG A 293 2.84 -7.54 -15.49
C ARG A 293 3.31 -6.11 -15.24
N VAL A 294 4.42 -5.74 -15.88
CA VAL A 294 4.98 -4.39 -15.89
C VAL A 294 4.52 -3.71 -17.18
N GLU A 295 3.87 -2.56 -17.05
CA GLU A 295 3.49 -1.74 -18.19
C GLU A 295 4.71 -1.00 -18.76
N MET A 296 4.91 -1.12 -20.08
CA MET A 296 6.01 -0.47 -20.78
C MET A 296 5.61 -0.16 -22.21
N VAL A 297 6.23 0.82 -22.84
CA VAL A 297 6.08 1.07 -24.28
C VAL A 297 7.44 0.84 -24.92
N MET A 298 7.60 -0.30 -25.59
CA MET A 298 8.87 -0.69 -26.20
C MET A 298 8.65 -1.19 -27.63
N PRO A 299 9.35 -0.65 -28.63
CA PRO A 299 9.33 -1.18 -29.99
C PRO A 299 9.84 -2.62 -30.03
N ALA A 300 9.16 -3.47 -30.78
CA ALA A 300 9.49 -4.87 -30.97
C ALA A 300 9.02 -5.34 -32.35
N ALA A 301 9.32 -6.59 -32.71
CA ALA A 301 8.71 -7.23 -33.88
C ALA A 301 8.18 -8.60 -33.52
N ILE A 302 7.12 -9.04 -34.20
CA ILE A 302 6.65 -10.42 -34.14
C ILE A 302 7.07 -11.10 -35.44
N ARG A 303 7.78 -12.23 -35.32
CA ARG A 303 8.05 -13.15 -36.42
C ARG A 303 7.04 -14.29 -36.39
N LEU A 304 6.40 -14.55 -37.52
CA LEU A 304 5.51 -15.70 -37.69
C LEU A 304 6.28 -16.93 -38.18
N ALA A 305 5.65 -18.10 -38.12
CA ALA A 305 6.25 -19.35 -38.60
C ALA A 305 6.59 -19.34 -40.10
N ASN A 306 5.87 -18.54 -40.88
CA ASN A 306 6.14 -18.31 -42.30
C ASN A 306 7.34 -17.37 -42.57
N GLY A 307 8.02 -16.89 -41.52
CA GLY A 307 9.19 -16.01 -41.62
C GLY A 307 8.86 -14.52 -41.75
N HIS A 308 7.59 -14.15 -41.92
CA HIS A 308 7.19 -12.73 -41.99
C HIS A 308 7.38 -12.03 -40.65
N LEU A 309 7.85 -10.79 -40.73
CA LEU A 309 8.11 -9.90 -39.60
C LEU A 309 7.12 -8.76 -39.60
N TYR A 310 6.47 -8.53 -38.46
CA TYR A 310 5.52 -7.45 -38.28
C TYR A 310 6.01 -6.53 -37.16
N PRO A 311 6.12 -5.21 -37.42
CA PRO A 311 6.45 -4.25 -36.38
C PRO A 311 5.32 -4.22 -35.34
N CYS A 312 5.72 -4.05 -34.09
CA CYS A 312 4.78 -4.03 -32.98
C CYS A 312 5.34 -3.24 -31.81
N THR A 313 4.49 -2.97 -30.82
CA THR A 313 4.87 -2.32 -29.58
C THR A 313 4.48 -3.20 -28.41
N VAL A 314 5.46 -3.62 -27.60
CA VAL A 314 5.18 -4.23 -26.30
C VAL A 314 4.54 -3.18 -25.40
N ARG A 315 3.39 -3.51 -24.84
CA ARG A 315 2.58 -2.67 -23.91
C ARG A 315 2.71 -3.11 -22.46
N ASP A 316 2.90 -4.40 -22.25
CA ASP A 316 3.16 -4.97 -20.94
C ASP A 316 3.97 -6.27 -21.07
N TYR A 317 4.72 -6.62 -20.03
CA TYR A 317 5.47 -7.87 -19.99
C TYR A 317 5.50 -8.45 -18.57
N SER A 318 5.79 -9.73 -18.46
CA SER A 318 5.96 -10.48 -17.22
C SER A 318 6.96 -11.60 -17.48
N ASN A 319 7.36 -12.31 -16.43
CA ASN A 319 8.25 -13.46 -16.57
C ASN A 319 7.65 -14.60 -17.43
N GLY A 320 6.32 -14.66 -17.58
CA GLY A 320 5.64 -15.71 -18.33
C GLY A 320 4.98 -15.28 -19.65
N GLY A 321 5.09 -14.02 -20.05
CA GLY A 321 4.32 -13.52 -21.20
C GLY A 321 4.32 -12.02 -21.34
N GLY A 322 3.72 -11.51 -22.42
CA GLY A 322 3.60 -10.07 -22.67
C GLY A 322 2.39 -9.69 -23.51
N GLY A 323 1.96 -8.45 -23.37
CA GLY A 323 0.95 -7.80 -24.19
C GLY A 323 1.61 -6.99 -25.29
N VAL A 324 1.19 -7.20 -26.53
CA VAL A 324 1.73 -6.54 -27.72
C VAL A 324 0.61 -5.83 -28.47
N LEU A 325 0.91 -4.66 -29.03
CA LEU A 325 0.05 -3.91 -29.94
C LEU A 325 0.67 -3.91 -31.34
N LEU A 326 -0.07 -4.42 -32.31
CA LEU A 326 0.27 -4.35 -33.73
C LEU A 326 -0.23 -3.05 -34.35
N GLU A 327 0.37 -2.66 -35.48
CA GLU A 327 -0.12 -1.54 -36.30
C GLU A 327 -1.40 -1.89 -37.06
N ALA A 328 -1.53 -3.15 -37.49
CA ALA A 328 -2.68 -3.68 -38.20
C ALA A 328 -3.10 -5.04 -37.60
N PRO A 329 -4.40 -5.40 -37.64
CA PRO A 329 -4.84 -6.71 -37.18
C PRO A 329 -4.27 -7.81 -38.07
N LEU A 330 -3.72 -8.85 -37.45
CA LEU A 330 -3.23 -10.06 -38.12
C LEU A 330 -4.19 -11.22 -37.83
N PRO A 331 -4.48 -12.08 -38.83
CA PRO A 331 -5.34 -13.25 -38.66
C PRO A 331 -4.57 -14.39 -37.96
N LEU A 332 -4.19 -14.17 -36.70
CA LEU A 332 -3.47 -15.16 -35.90
C LEU A 332 -4.47 -16.08 -35.18
N ALA A 333 -4.24 -17.38 -35.25
CA ALA A 333 -5.05 -18.36 -34.56
C ALA A 333 -4.72 -18.40 -33.06
N ASP A 334 -5.68 -18.85 -32.24
CA ASP A 334 -5.41 -19.12 -30.83
C ASP A 334 -4.35 -20.21 -30.70
N LYS A 335 -3.39 -20.02 -29.79
CA LYS A 335 -2.22 -20.87 -29.55
C LYS A 335 -1.23 -20.98 -30.71
N GLU A 336 -1.35 -20.13 -31.73
CA GLU A 336 -0.37 -20.07 -32.81
C GLU A 336 1.00 -19.68 -32.25
N ARG A 337 2.05 -20.37 -32.71
CA ARG A 337 3.43 -20.14 -32.27
C ARG A 337 4.03 -18.97 -33.03
N VAL A 338 4.56 -18.00 -32.29
CA VAL A 338 5.19 -16.79 -32.79
C VAL A 338 6.53 -16.57 -32.08
N TRP A 339 7.39 -15.71 -32.64
CA TRP A 339 8.61 -15.27 -31.97
C TRP A 339 8.54 -13.77 -31.72
N LEU A 340 8.60 -13.38 -30.45
CA LEU A 340 8.75 -11.99 -30.06
C LEU A 340 10.23 -11.61 -30.17
N LEU A 341 10.53 -10.65 -31.03
CA LEU A 341 11.87 -10.09 -31.22
C LEU A 341 12.00 -8.84 -30.38
N LEU A 342 12.90 -8.89 -29.40
CA LEU A 342 13.25 -7.75 -28.57
C LEU A 342 14.69 -7.34 -28.85
N ARG A 343 14.96 -6.05 -28.67
CA ARG A 343 16.29 -5.47 -28.85
C ARG A 343 16.80 -4.87 -27.56
N HIS A 344 18.01 -5.26 -27.17
CA HIS A 344 18.79 -4.62 -26.12
C HIS A 344 20.14 -4.19 -26.70
N ASP A 345 20.43 -2.89 -26.66
CA ASP A 345 21.58 -2.27 -27.33
C ASP A 345 21.66 -2.63 -28.82
N GLN A 346 22.70 -3.37 -29.22
CA GLN A 346 22.98 -3.82 -30.59
C GLN A 346 22.59 -5.30 -30.81
N ARG A 347 21.97 -5.96 -29.83
CA ARG A 347 21.60 -7.38 -29.91
C ARG A 347 20.09 -7.53 -30.05
N GLU A 348 19.68 -8.27 -31.07
CA GLU A 348 18.31 -8.71 -31.25
C GLU A 348 18.18 -10.18 -30.84
N GLN A 349 17.17 -10.46 -30.04
CA GLN A 349 16.91 -11.80 -29.51
C GLN A 349 15.47 -12.21 -29.79
N ALA A 350 15.30 -13.48 -30.17
CA ALA A 350 14.00 -14.07 -30.48
C ALA A 350 13.52 -14.94 -29.32
N PHE A 351 12.32 -14.64 -28.83
CA PHE A 351 11.67 -15.36 -27.74
C PHE A 351 10.44 -16.08 -28.27
N ALA A 352 10.44 -17.41 -28.23
CA ALA A 352 9.29 -18.20 -28.67
C ALA A 352 8.11 -17.99 -27.72
N ALA A 353 6.93 -17.76 -28.29
CA ALA A 353 5.70 -17.50 -27.56
C ALA A 353 4.51 -18.11 -28.28
N LYS A 354 3.42 -18.32 -27.54
CA LYS A 354 2.12 -18.74 -28.08
C LYS A 354 1.12 -17.59 -27.95
N VAL A 355 0.31 -17.40 -28.98
CA VAL A 355 -0.82 -16.47 -28.92
C VAL A 355 -1.85 -17.04 -27.93
N GLN A 356 -2.23 -16.26 -26.93
CA GLN A 356 -3.25 -16.65 -25.93
C GLN A 356 -4.57 -15.93 -26.16
N ARG A 357 -4.50 -14.67 -26.62
CA ARG A 357 -5.69 -13.82 -26.86
C ARG A 357 -5.40 -12.82 -27.97
N VAL A 358 -6.39 -12.60 -28.83
CA VAL A 358 -6.37 -11.57 -29.86
C VAL A 358 -7.60 -10.67 -29.70
N PHE A 359 -7.38 -9.36 -29.60
CA PHE A 359 -8.44 -8.34 -29.53
C PHE A 359 -8.12 -7.22 -30.52
N GLY A 360 -8.56 -7.36 -31.77
CA GLY A 360 -8.21 -6.45 -32.85
C GLY A 360 -6.68 -6.43 -33.04
N CYS A 361 -6.05 -5.27 -32.81
CA CYS A 361 -4.60 -5.13 -32.89
C CYS A 361 -3.84 -5.52 -31.61
N LYS A 362 -4.53 -5.90 -30.53
CA LYS A 362 -3.89 -6.28 -29.26
C LYS A 362 -3.72 -7.79 -29.17
N LEU A 363 -2.51 -8.24 -28.84
CA LEU A 363 -2.19 -9.65 -28.63
C LEU A 363 -1.68 -9.89 -27.22
N GLY A 364 -2.21 -10.94 -26.59
CA GLY A 364 -1.63 -11.55 -25.41
C GLY A 364 -0.76 -12.72 -25.82
N LEU A 365 0.51 -12.69 -25.43
CA LEU A 365 1.48 -13.74 -25.68
C LEU A 365 1.84 -14.44 -24.37
N GLU A 366 2.00 -15.76 -24.42
CA GLU A 366 2.57 -16.60 -23.36
C GLU A 366 3.93 -17.11 -23.83
N LEU A 367 4.98 -16.83 -23.06
CA LEU A 367 6.33 -17.24 -23.42
C LEU A 367 6.48 -18.76 -23.24
N GLU A 368 7.11 -19.41 -24.20
CA GLU A 368 7.49 -20.81 -24.04
C GLU A 368 8.64 -20.93 -23.00
N PRO A 369 8.77 -22.09 -22.33
CA PRO A 369 9.88 -22.32 -21.41
C PRO A 369 11.23 -22.07 -22.09
N MET A 370 12.04 -21.21 -21.47
CA MET A 370 13.35 -20.81 -21.96
C MET A 370 14.47 -21.53 -21.21
N ALA A 371 15.57 -21.83 -21.90
CA ALA A 371 16.81 -22.19 -21.23
C ALA A 371 17.36 -20.99 -20.44
N GLN A 372 18.19 -21.25 -19.41
CA GLN A 372 18.72 -20.20 -18.52
C GLN A 372 19.39 -19.04 -19.27
N ALA A 373 20.19 -19.34 -20.31
CA ALA A 373 20.84 -18.31 -21.12
C ALA A 373 19.84 -17.40 -21.84
N GLN A 374 18.82 -17.99 -22.47
CA GLN A 374 17.76 -17.23 -23.15
C GLN A 374 16.90 -16.45 -22.15
N HIS A 375 16.70 -16.99 -20.94
CA HIS A 375 16.01 -16.28 -19.88
C HIS A 375 16.78 -15.06 -19.40
N VAL A 376 18.11 -15.15 -19.23
CA VAL A 376 18.96 -13.98 -18.91
C VAL A 376 18.85 -12.90 -19.98
N GLU A 377 18.89 -13.28 -21.26
CA GLU A 377 18.72 -12.34 -22.38
C GLU A 377 17.33 -11.68 -22.37
N PHE A 378 16.28 -12.44 -22.03
CA PHE A 378 14.93 -11.88 -21.85
C PHE A 378 14.89 -10.84 -20.71
N ILE A 379 15.51 -11.16 -19.57
CA ILE A 379 15.60 -10.25 -18.42
C ILE A 379 16.39 -8.99 -18.80
N GLN A 380 17.48 -9.11 -19.56
CA GLN A 380 18.24 -7.97 -20.08
C GLN A 380 17.39 -7.09 -20.99
N CYS A 381 16.61 -7.70 -21.90
CA CYS A 381 15.70 -6.97 -22.79
C CYS A 381 14.51 -6.31 -22.08
N THR A 382 14.23 -6.65 -20.82
CA THR A 382 13.01 -6.23 -20.11
C THR A 382 13.31 -5.58 -18.75
N PHE A 383 13.46 -6.40 -17.70
CA PHE A 383 13.59 -5.93 -16.32
C PHE A 383 14.90 -5.18 -16.04
N ALA A 384 15.99 -5.48 -16.77
CA ALA A 384 17.29 -4.85 -16.52
C ALA A 384 17.42 -3.43 -17.11
N ARG A 385 16.41 -2.96 -17.85
CA ARG A 385 16.48 -1.65 -18.49
C ARG A 385 16.20 -0.52 -17.51
N ALA A 386 17.05 0.50 -17.50
CA ALA A 386 16.92 1.66 -16.61
C ALA A 386 15.72 2.57 -16.96
N ASP A 387 15.33 2.63 -18.24
CA ASP A 387 14.18 3.42 -18.72
C ASP A 387 12.84 2.90 -18.18
N THR A 388 12.72 1.60 -17.94
CA THR A 388 11.54 0.97 -17.32
C THR A 388 11.20 1.61 -15.96
N TRP A 389 12.21 1.81 -15.11
CA TRP A 389 12.00 2.11 -13.69
C TRP A 389 12.17 3.58 -13.35
N SER A 390 12.98 4.32 -14.11
CA SER A 390 13.25 5.75 -13.91
C SER A 390 12.01 6.63 -14.14
N LEU A 391 11.17 6.31 -15.11
CA LEU A 391 9.97 7.08 -15.43
C LEU A 391 8.78 6.78 -14.52
N TRP A 392 8.81 5.68 -13.77
CA TRP A 392 7.67 5.26 -12.95
C TRP A 392 7.33 6.28 -11.86
N GLN A 393 8.34 6.87 -11.21
CA GLN A 393 8.14 7.89 -10.16
C GLN A 393 7.52 9.19 -10.70
N GLN A 394 7.78 9.54 -11.96
CA GLN A 394 7.25 10.74 -12.60
C GLN A 394 5.74 10.63 -12.90
N ARG A 395 5.17 9.42 -12.86
CA ARG A 395 3.73 9.17 -13.05
C ARG A 395 2.92 9.32 -11.76
N LEU A 396 3.56 9.55 -10.61
CA LEU A 396 2.88 9.74 -9.34
C LEU A 396 2.24 11.15 -9.32
N GLY A 397 0.91 11.20 -9.26
CA GLY A 397 0.17 12.46 -9.14
C GLY A 397 0.43 13.18 -7.82
N GLU A 398 0.08 14.47 -7.78
CA GLU A 398 0.19 15.27 -6.56
C GLU A 398 -1.01 15.04 -5.62
N ASP A 399 -0.73 15.05 -4.31
CA ASP A 399 -1.77 14.94 -3.29
C ASP A 399 -2.74 16.12 -3.32
N ARG A 400 -4.02 15.81 -3.08
CA ARG A 400 -5.09 16.78 -2.92
C ARG A 400 -5.88 16.39 -1.67
N PRO A 401 -5.61 17.00 -0.49
CA PRO A 401 -6.10 16.51 0.79
C PRO A 401 -7.61 16.24 0.85
N LEU A 402 -8.42 17.14 0.29
CA LEU A 402 -9.88 16.98 0.24
C LEU A 402 -10.32 15.83 -0.67
N HIS A 403 -9.64 15.63 -1.81
CA HIS A 403 -9.95 14.50 -2.69
C HIS A 403 -9.54 13.18 -2.02
N SER A 404 -8.36 13.13 -1.39
CA SER A 404 -7.89 11.96 -0.64
C SER A 404 -8.84 11.59 0.49
N LEU A 405 -9.40 12.58 1.21
CA LEU A 405 -10.42 12.35 2.24
C LEU A 405 -11.73 11.80 1.65
N ILE A 406 -12.19 12.34 0.53
CA ILE A 406 -13.39 11.84 -0.17
C ILE A 406 -13.16 10.39 -0.64
N ASP A 407 -12.00 10.09 -1.24
CA ASP A 407 -11.66 8.76 -1.73
C ASP A 407 -11.69 7.72 -0.59
N ILE A 408 -11.07 8.02 0.56
CA ILE A 408 -11.08 7.14 1.73
C ILE A 408 -12.49 6.99 2.30
N THR A 409 -13.28 8.07 2.31
CA THR A 409 -14.68 8.03 2.75
C THR A 409 -15.50 7.11 1.87
N LEU A 410 -15.41 7.26 0.55
CA LEU A 410 -16.13 6.43 -0.42
C LEU A 410 -15.67 4.97 -0.35
N LEU A 411 -14.37 4.73 -0.25
CA LEU A 411 -13.79 3.40 -0.10
C LEU A 411 -14.30 2.73 1.19
N GLY A 412 -14.21 3.44 2.32
CA GLY A 412 -14.52 2.91 3.64
C GLY A 412 -16.01 2.64 3.83
N TRP A 413 -16.87 3.60 3.48
CA TRP A 413 -18.32 3.38 3.51
C TRP A 413 -18.79 2.39 2.43
N GLY A 414 -18.11 2.34 1.28
CA GLY A 414 -18.32 1.31 0.27
C GLY A 414 -17.99 -0.10 0.78
N ALA A 415 -16.98 -0.25 1.66
CA ALA A 415 -16.68 -1.53 2.30
C ALA A 415 -17.80 -1.98 3.25
N TYR A 416 -18.34 -1.06 4.07
CA TYR A 416 -19.51 -1.35 4.91
C TYR A 416 -20.73 -1.74 4.07
N TRP A 417 -20.97 -1.04 2.96
CA TRP A 417 -22.06 -1.37 2.06
C TRP A 417 -21.91 -2.77 1.44
N ARG A 418 -20.69 -3.13 0.98
CA ARG A 418 -20.37 -4.47 0.48
C ARG A 418 -20.58 -5.55 1.54
N LEU A 419 -20.16 -5.28 2.78
CA LEU A 419 -20.40 -6.18 3.91
C LEU A 419 -21.90 -6.34 4.20
N ALA A 420 -22.67 -5.24 4.24
CA ALA A 420 -24.11 -5.28 4.46
C ALA A 420 -24.84 -6.05 3.35
N ARG A 421 -24.41 -5.88 2.09
CA ARG A 421 -24.96 -6.60 0.92
C ARG A 421 -24.72 -8.11 0.97
N THR A 422 -23.62 -8.56 1.56
CA THR A 422 -23.27 -9.98 1.72
C THR A 422 -23.84 -10.59 3.00
N SER A 423 -24.43 -9.78 3.88
CA SER A 423 -25.10 -10.22 5.11
C SER A 423 -26.54 -10.71 4.85
N PRO A 424 -27.21 -11.34 5.83
CA PRO A 424 -28.62 -11.74 5.72
C PRO A 424 -29.60 -10.59 5.39
N ILE A 425 -29.19 -9.33 5.62
CA ILE A 425 -29.99 -8.13 5.33
C ILE A 425 -29.75 -7.63 3.89
N GLY A 426 -28.93 -8.33 3.09
CA GLY A 426 -28.53 -7.91 1.75
C GLY A 426 -29.68 -7.63 0.79
N PHE A 427 -30.84 -8.28 0.96
CA PHE A 427 -32.03 -8.00 0.16
C PHE A 427 -32.55 -6.56 0.35
N VAL A 428 -32.49 -6.02 1.57
CA VAL A 428 -32.87 -4.63 1.89
C VAL A 428 -31.89 -3.67 1.22
N CYS A 429 -30.59 -3.96 1.28
CA CYS A 429 -29.57 -3.15 0.60
C CYS A 429 -29.82 -3.09 -0.91
N ILE A 430 -30.13 -4.23 -1.55
CA ILE A 430 -30.44 -4.28 -2.99
C ILE A 430 -31.69 -3.47 -3.32
N LEU A 431 -32.72 -3.51 -2.46
CA LEU A 431 -33.93 -2.71 -2.64
C LEU A 431 -33.64 -1.21 -2.53
N LEU A 432 -32.86 -0.79 -1.53
CA LEU A 432 -32.43 0.59 -1.36
C LEU A 432 -31.59 1.09 -2.54
N GLU A 433 -30.71 0.26 -3.10
CA GLU A 433 -29.96 0.59 -4.33
C GLU A 433 -30.89 0.82 -5.52
N LYS A 434 -31.91 -0.04 -5.69
CA LYS A 434 -32.90 0.12 -6.76
C LYS A 434 -33.69 1.42 -6.58
N LEU A 435 -34.11 1.71 -5.35
CA LEU A 435 -34.79 2.96 -5.01
C LEU A 435 -33.90 4.19 -5.28
N ALA A 436 -32.63 4.15 -4.85
CA ALA A 436 -31.68 5.23 -5.08
C ALA A 436 -31.41 5.45 -6.57
N ARG A 437 -31.22 4.38 -7.36
CA ARG A 437 -31.09 4.47 -8.82
C ARG A 437 -32.35 5.02 -9.49
N TRP A 438 -33.52 4.63 -9.00
CA TRP A 438 -34.79 5.16 -9.46
C TRP A 438 -34.92 6.66 -9.14
N LEU A 439 -34.57 7.10 -7.93
CA LEU A 439 -34.53 8.53 -7.57
C LEU A 439 -33.50 9.31 -8.39
N LEU A 440 -32.31 8.76 -8.60
CA LEU A 440 -31.26 9.36 -9.42
C LEU A 440 -31.65 9.47 -10.89
N SER A 441 -32.61 8.67 -11.36
CA SER A 441 -33.12 8.79 -12.73
C SER A 441 -33.87 10.11 -12.98
N PHE A 442 -34.34 10.78 -11.93
CA PHE A 442 -34.93 12.12 -11.99
C PHE A 442 -33.90 13.24 -12.01
N VAL A 443 -32.61 12.95 -11.79
CA VAL A 443 -31.55 13.97 -11.88
C VAL A 443 -31.28 14.27 -13.36
N PRO A 444 -31.34 15.54 -13.79
CA PRO A 444 -31.13 15.91 -15.18
C PRO A 444 -29.73 15.51 -15.63
N ARG A 445 -29.66 14.65 -16.64
CA ARG A 445 -28.39 14.20 -17.23
C ARG A 445 -27.82 15.33 -18.10
N ARG A 446 -26.57 15.73 -17.85
CA ARG A 446 -25.85 16.59 -18.80
C ARG A 446 -25.63 15.81 -20.09
N VAL A 447 -26.10 16.34 -21.21
CA VAL A 447 -25.83 15.78 -22.54
C VAL A 447 -24.31 15.83 -22.76
N SER A 448 -23.70 14.70 -23.12
CA SER A 448 -22.26 14.64 -23.47
C SER A 448 -21.94 15.67 -24.56
N PRO A 449 -20.78 16.36 -24.51
CA PRO A 449 -20.33 17.23 -25.61
C PRO A 449 -20.31 16.52 -26.97
N ASP A 450 -20.17 15.19 -26.99
CA ASP A 450 -20.16 14.37 -28.21
C ASP A 450 -21.49 14.39 -28.96
N PHE A 451 -22.60 14.78 -28.32
CA PHE A 451 -23.90 14.89 -29.00
C PHE A 451 -24.04 16.20 -29.80
N ARG A 452 -23.14 17.18 -29.59
CA ARG A 452 -23.14 18.45 -30.35
C ARG A 452 -22.32 18.39 -31.64
N ALA A 453 -21.38 17.45 -31.74
CA ALA A 453 -20.67 17.15 -32.98
C ALA A 453 -21.29 15.87 -33.55
N GLY A 454 -22.03 15.94 -34.65
CA GLY A 454 -22.81 14.83 -35.24
C GLY A 454 -21.99 13.60 -35.68
N THR A 455 -21.33 12.95 -34.74
CA THR A 455 -20.50 11.76 -34.91
C THR A 455 -21.33 10.56 -34.47
N PRO A 456 -21.61 9.57 -35.35
CA PRO A 456 -22.44 8.43 -34.98
C PRO A 456 -21.66 7.55 -33.98
N THR A 457 -22.06 7.60 -32.71
CA THR A 457 -21.55 6.72 -31.66
C THR A 457 -22.06 5.29 -31.89
N SER A 458 -21.14 4.39 -32.24
CA SER A 458 -21.36 2.94 -32.18
C SER A 458 -21.69 2.53 -30.75
N GLN A 459 -22.88 1.96 -30.56
CA GLN A 459 -23.34 1.41 -29.29
C GLN A 459 -22.36 0.33 -28.79
N THR A 460 -21.77 0.56 -27.62
CA THR A 460 -21.19 -0.50 -26.78
C THR A 460 -22.17 -0.77 -25.65
N VAL A 461 -23.05 -1.74 -25.86
CA VAL A 461 -23.80 -2.39 -24.79
C VAL A 461 -22.81 -3.29 -24.05
N LYS A 462 -22.47 -2.93 -22.81
CA LYS A 462 -21.79 -3.83 -21.87
C LYS A 462 -22.82 -4.75 -21.23
N GLY A 463 -22.66 -6.06 -21.44
CA GLY A 463 -23.14 -7.11 -20.54
C GLY A 463 -22.09 -7.44 -19.49
#